data_AF-A0AAN8BEV3-F1
#
_entry.id   AF-A0AAN8BEV3-F1
#
_cell.length_a   1.000
_cell.length_b   1.000
_cell.length_c   1.000
_cell.angle_alpha   90.00
_cell.angle_beta   90.00
_cell.angle_gamma   90.00
#
_symmetry.space_group_name_H-M   'P 1'
#
loop_
_entity.id
_entity.type
_entity.pdbx_description
1 polymer ?
#
loop_
_entity_poly.entity_id
_entity_poly.type
_entity_poly.pdbx_seq_one_letter_code
_entity_poly.pdbx_strand_id
1 'polypeptide(L)'
;MDFIAVVSPHAGQEKKYEVKKRRVLNGKTVPHYAAVEPKGKGLMVASEKPFAFTHVDGLPVQLPDPEPMEVEKTDPIYFWQQTAEDVTVFVRMPEGVTKEEVQFSLTADQIMLGVQGFPPLLEGQLFAPADPEASAWIIKEDKSLELTLQKCEEGPMWSELVMGDKRGEYVMSDEQAALIHERLTFLTSEDMNGNPDKDKPPCNSQELEDCDGFPEDGSSLTHFDGESLKPSQVVNLGSHQYLFTVDVNPSEMPCLCLRHDVDALLWQPRPQQPGNMWEHIATFNALGYVQASKRDKKFATCPPNFSYTSLCECLRRAFIYRQPSPVETVLFNRKQGRQVGQVAKQQVASLDSDKPILGFRATNERLYILTSSNLFILKISFLMGSADGGKVMDIIAAACAHLSKGTEWNGKVKVATS
;
A
#
# COMPACT_ATOMS: atom_id res chain seq x y z
N MET A 1 -8.69 16.66 5.78
CA MET A 1 -8.20 17.69 4.84
C MET A 1 -9.39 18.54 4.40
N ASP A 2 -9.23 19.87 4.40
CA ASP A 2 -10.24 20.82 3.92
C ASP A 2 -9.87 21.23 2.49
N PHE A 3 -10.79 21.06 1.53
CA PHE A 3 -10.59 21.50 0.15
C PHE A 3 -11.59 22.61 -0.22
N ILE A 4 -11.09 23.65 -0.88
CA ILE A 4 -11.85 24.82 -1.31
C ILE A 4 -11.81 24.89 -2.83
N ALA A 5 -12.97 24.76 -3.49
CA ALA A 5 -13.08 25.00 -4.92
C ALA A 5 -13.39 26.49 -5.19
N VAL A 6 -12.47 27.17 -5.86
CA VAL A 6 -12.53 28.61 -6.14
C VAL A 6 -12.86 28.85 -7.62
N VAL A 7 -13.90 29.65 -7.90
CA VAL A 7 -14.27 30.04 -9.27
C VAL A 7 -14.21 31.56 -9.42
N SER A 8 -13.73 32.04 -10.58
CA SER A 8 -13.69 33.47 -10.93
C SER A 8 -14.97 33.87 -11.66
N PRO A 9 -15.67 34.94 -11.24
CA PRO A 9 -16.59 35.65 -12.12
C PRO A 9 -15.81 36.70 -12.92
N HIS A 10 -16.07 36.73 -14.24
CA HIS A 10 -15.91 37.80 -15.25
C HIS A 10 -14.76 38.83 -15.14
N ALA A 11 -14.09 39.05 -16.27
CA ALA A 11 -13.01 40.03 -16.45
C ALA A 11 -13.51 41.47 -16.28
N GLY A 12 -12.98 42.22 -15.30
CA GLY A 12 -13.14 43.68 -15.25
C GLY A 12 -13.01 44.37 -13.88
N GLN A 13 -13.14 43.66 -12.75
CA GLN A 13 -12.92 44.21 -11.40
C GLN A 13 -12.17 43.17 -10.54
N GLU A 14 -11.55 43.61 -9.43
CA GLU A 14 -10.84 42.74 -8.46
C GLU A 14 -11.50 41.36 -8.38
N LYS A 15 -10.74 40.32 -8.77
CA LYS A 15 -11.25 38.95 -8.84
C LYS A 15 -11.70 38.52 -7.45
N LYS A 16 -12.98 38.71 -7.15
CA LYS A 16 -13.62 38.17 -5.95
C LYS A 16 -13.76 36.68 -6.18
N TYR A 17 -12.96 35.94 -5.45
CA TYR A 17 -13.00 34.49 -5.40
C TYR A 17 -14.08 34.07 -4.41
N GLU A 18 -15.02 33.25 -4.86
CA GLU A 18 -16.06 32.69 -3.99
C GLU A 18 -15.87 31.18 -3.88
N VAL A 19 -16.11 30.66 -2.67
CA VAL A 19 -16.09 29.22 -2.40
C VAL A 19 -17.40 28.62 -2.87
N LYS A 20 -17.38 27.85 -3.95
CA LYS A 20 -18.59 27.23 -4.50
C LYS A 20 -18.97 25.93 -3.80
N LYS A 21 -17.96 25.16 -3.37
CA LYS A 21 -18.13 23.86 -2.71
C LYS A 21 -17.07 23.72 -1.61
N ARG A 22 -17.47 23.18 -0.46
CA ARG A 22 -16.57 22.85 0.66
C ARG A 22 -16.85 21.44 1.13
N ARG A 23 -15.84 20.57 1.05
CA ARG A 23 -15.98 19.16 1.44
C ARG A 23 -14.84 18.77 2.36
N VAL A 24 -15.15 17.97 3.37
CA VAL A 24 -14.20 17.55 4.40
C VAL A 24 -14.04 16.05 4.34
N LEU A 25 -12.83 15.61 4.03
CA LEU A 25 -12.42 14.22 3.98
C LEU A 25 -11.52 13.92 5.19
N ASN A 26 -11.90 12.94 6.01
CA ASN A 26 -11.19 12.54 7.23
C ASN A 26 -10.69 11.10 7.14
N GLY A 27 -9.53 10.87 7.71
CA GLY A 27 -8.90 9.55 7.83
C GLY A 27 -8.15 9.46 9.15
N LYS A 28 -7.76 8.24 9.53
CA LYS A 28 -7.05 7.96 10.79
C LYS A 28 -5.54 8.21 10.70
N THR A 29 -5.00 8.37 9.49
CA THR A 29 -3.58 8.61 9.23
C THR A 29 -3.39 9.85 8.37
N VAL A 30 -2.15 10.31 8.24
CA VAL A 30 -1.79 11.39 7.31
C VAL A 30 -1.70 10.79 5.90
N PRO A 31 -2.26 11.43 4.86
CA PRO A 31 -2.14 10.90 3.51
C PRO A 31 -0.72 11.13 2.97
N HIS A 32 -0.19 10.13 2.28
CA HIS A 32 1.07 10.21 1.54
C HIS A 32 0.95 11.11 0.30
N TYR A 33 -0.22 11.06 -0.34
CA TYR A 33 -0.53 11.82 -1.55
C TYR A 33 -1.96 12.32 -1.46
N ALA A 34 -2.18 13.56 -1.88
CA ALA A 34 -3.52 14.10 -2.05
C ALA A 34 -3.50 15.10 -3.21
N ALA A 35 -4.42 14.93 -4.16
CA ALA A 35 -4.51 15.82 -5.32
C ALA A 35 -5.94 15.95 -5.80
N VAL A 36 -6.31 17.18 -6.19
CA VAL A 36 -7.61 17.47 -6.79
C VAL A 36 -7.47 17.34 -8.31
N GLU A 37 -8.39 16.63 -8.94
CA GLU A 37 -8.44 16.54 -10.40
C GLU A 37 -8.66 17.94 -11.00
N PRO A 38 -8.05 18.25 -12.17
CA PRO A 38 -8.34 19.47 -12.90
C PRO A 38 -9.85 19.76 -13.02
N LYS A 39 -10.23 21.02 -12.77
CA LYS A 39 -11.62 21.49 -12.70
C LYS A 39 -12.43 20.95 -11.52
N GLY A 40 -11.81 20.28 -10.54
CA GLY A 40 -12.48 19.80 -9.33
C GLY A 40 -13.43 18.63 -9.57
N LYS A 41 -13.17 17.82 -10.61
CA LYS A 41 -13.98 16.67 -11.02
C LYS A 41 -13.83 15.45 -10.13
N GLY A 42 -12.78 15.38 -9.34
CA GLY A 42 -12.45 14.25 -8.48
C GLY A 42 -11.35 14.61 -7.50
N LEU A 43 -11.09 13.69 -6.58
CA LEU A 43 -10.04 13.79 -5.57
C LEU A 43 -9.30 12.46 -5.48
N MET A 44 -7.97 12.48 -5.53
CA MET A 44 -7.15 11.31 -5.21
C MET A 44 -6.51 11.46 -3.85
N VAL A 45 -6.49 10.35 -3.11
CA VAL A 45 -5.79 10.24 -1.83
C VAL A 45 -5.06 8.90 -1.77
N ALA A 46 -3.76 8.93 -1.47
CA ALA A 46 -3.01 7.75 -1.06
C ALA A 46 -2.76 7.79 0.45
N SER A 47 -3.08 6.71 1.16
CA SER A 47 -2.92 6.62 2.60
C SER A 47 -2.90 5.17 3.08
N GLU A 48 -2.32 4.94 4.26
CA GLU A 48 -2.35 3.64 4.95
C GLU A 48 -3.76 3.23 5.35
N LYS A 49 -4.54 4.17 5.90
CA LYS A 49 -5.92 3.93 6.32
C LYS A 49 -6.88 4.65 5.39
N PRO A 50 -8.08 4.08 5.14
CA PRO A 50 -9.05 4.68 4.26
C PRO A 50 -9.53 6.04 4.80
N PHE A 51 -9.91 6.90 3.87
CA PHE A 51 -10.51 8.20 4.13
C PHE A 51 -11.98 8.19 3.74
N ALA A 52 -12.81 8.93 4.48
CA ALA A 52 -14.23 9.07 4.20
C ALA A 52 -14.66 10.54 4.30
N PHE A 53 -15.67 10.92 3.50
CA PHE A 53 -16.26 12.26 3.59
C PHE A 53 -17.12 12.34 4.85
N THR A 54 -16.87 13.37 5.65
CA THR A 54 -17.62 13.62 6.89
C THR A 54 -18.53 14.83 6.79
N HIS A 55 -18.16 15.81 5.95
CA HIS A 55 -18.98 17.00 5.73
C HIS A 55 -18.98 17.36 4.24
N VAL A 56 -20.16 17.71 3.72
CA VAL A 56 -20.39 18.17 2.35
C VAL A 56 -21.18 19.47 2.42
N ASP A 57 -20.56 20.54 1.93
CA ASP A 57 -21.11 21.90 1.90
C ASP A 57 -21.64 22.38 3.26
N GLY A 58 -20.93 21.99 4.34
CA GLY A 58 -21.25 22.35 5.72
C GLY A 58 -22.23 21.40 6.42
N LEU A 59 -22.82 20.44 5.70
CA LEU A 59 -23.70 19.43 6.27
C LEU A 59 -22.92 18.15 6.58
N PRO A 60 -23.09 17.52 7.75
CA PRO A 60 -22.49 16.24 8.03
C PRO A 60 -23.05 15.18 7.08
N VAL A 61 -22.17 14.37 6.50
CA VAL A 61 -22.57 13.20 5.71
C VAL A 61 -23.09 12.17 6.71
N GLN A 62 -24.34 11.75 6.55
CA GLN A 62 -24.81 10.52 7.17
C GLN A 62 -24.03 9.38 6.49
N LEU A 63 -22.96 8.93 7.14
CA LEU A 63 -22.43 7.63 6.84
C LEU A 63 -23.62 6.67 7.02
N PRO A 64 -23.87 5.75 6.08
CA PRO A 64 -24.65 4.58 6.42
C PRO A 64 -24.06 4.08 7.73
N ASP A 65 -24.90 3.81 8.74
CA ASP A 65 -24.41 3.00 9.85
C ASP A 65 -23.64 1.86 9.21
N PRO A 66 -22.39 1.59 9.62
CA PRO A 66 -21.72 0.42 9.13
C PRO A 66 -22.71 -0.69 9.40
N GLU A 67 -23.34 -1.22 8.35
CA GLU A 67 -23.92 -2.54 8.43
C GLU A 67 -22.77 -3.32 9.03
N PRO A 68 -22.96 -3.86 10.24
CA PRO A 68 -21.93 -4.66 10.83
C PRO A 68 -21.56 -5.67 9.75
N MET A 69 -20.37 -5.51 9.19
CA MET A 69 -19.57 -6.65 8.80
C MET A 69 -18.96 -7.23 10.09
N GLU A 70 -19.66 -7.12 11.23
CA GLU A 70 -19.89 -8.32 12.01
C GLU A 70 -20.56 -9.28 11.04
N VAL A 71 -19.82 -10.30 10.61
CA VAL A 71 -20.43 -11.63 10.58
C VAL A 71 -21.19 -11.66 11.90
N GLU A 72 -22.52 -11.54 11.88
CA GLU A 72 -23.31 -11.74 13.09
C GLU A 72 -22.76 -13.06 13.61
N LYS A 73 -21.97 -13.01 14.68
CA LYS A 73 -21.66 -14.19 15.45
C LYS A 73 -22.95 -14.46 16.20
N THR A 74 -24.00 -14.81 15.45
CA THR A 74 -24.97 -15.76 15.94
C THR A 74 -24.12 -16.91 16.43
N ASP A 75 -24.16 -17.18 17.73
CA ASP A 75 -23.45 -18.32 18.30
C ASP A 75 -23.68 -19.53 17.38
N PRO A 76 -22.61 -20.20 16.91
CA PRO A 76 -22.75 -21.28 15.96
C PRO A 76 -23.70 -22.34 16.53
N ILE A 77 -24.67 -22.74 15.71
CA ILE A 77 -25.71 -23.71 16.13
C ILE A 77 -25.07 -25.10 16.30
N TYR A 78 -24.03 -25.37 15.53
CA TYR A 78 -23.26 -26.59 15.59
C TYR A 78 -21.77 -26.33 15.36
N PHE A 79 -20.94 -27.15 15.98
CA PHE A 79 -19.50 -27.21 15.73
C PHE A 79 -19.20 -28.48 14.97
N TRP A 80 -18.21 -28.47 14.10
CA TRP A 80 -17.82 -29.69 13.40
C TRP A 80 -16.32 -29.79 13.24
N GLN A 81 -15.84 -31.02 13.22
CA GLN A 81 -14.45 -31.40 13.06
C GLN A 81 -14.40 -32.48 11.99
N GLN A 82 -13.24 -32.72 11.41
CA GLN A 82 -13.09 -33.79 10.41
C GLN A 82 -11.72 -34.38 10.49
N THR A 83 -11.59 -35.64 10.13
CA THR A 83 -10.32 -36.29 9.81
C THR A 83 -10.24 -36.56 8.30
N ALA A 84 -9.26 -37.33 7.86
CA ALA A 84 -9.22 -37.83 6.49
C ALA A 84 -10.40 -38.76 6.17
N GLU A 85 -10.96 -39.43 7.17
CA GLU A 85 -11.90 -40.55 7.02
C GLU A 85 -13.33 -40.17 7.44
N ASP A 86 -13.49 -39.30 8.44
CA ASP A 86 -14.80 -39.00 9.04
C ASP A 86 -14.99 -37.50 9.33
N VAL A 87 -16.25 -37.12 9.55
CA VAL A 87 -16.66 -35.77 9.97
C VAL A 87 -17.51 -35.90 11.23
N THR A 88 -17.11 -35.24 12.31
CA THR A 88 -17.83 -35.25 13.59
C THR A 88 -18.51 -33.91 13.80
N VAL A 89 -19.81 -33.91 14.10
CA VAL A 89 -20.64 -32.72 14.27
C VAL A 89 -21.23 -32.71 15.68
N PHE A 90 -21.08 -31.61 16.39
CA PHE A 90 -21.58 -31.37 17.74
C PHE A 90 -22.68 -30.31 17.70
N VAL A 91 -23.89 -30.70 18.10
CA VAL A 91 -25.06 -29.81 18.12
C VAL A 91 -25.58 -29.67 19.55
N ARG A 92 -25.82 -28.45 20.02
CA ARG A 92 -26.44 -28.21 21.33
C ARG A 92 -27.96 -28.44 21.25
N MET A 93 -28.49 -29.32 22.10
CA MET A 93 -29.93 -29.62 22.10
C MET A 93 -30.71 -28.78 23.13
N PRO A 94 -31.98 -28.43 22.85
CA PRO A 94 -32.88 -27.86 23.84
C PRO A 94 -33.05 -28.77 25.08
N GLU A 95 -33.36 -28.19 26.24
CA GLU A 95 -33.51 -28.99 27.47
C GLU A 95 -34.71 -29.94 27.41
N GLY A 96 -34.49 -31.22 27.71
CA GLY A 96 -35.54 -32.23 27.85
C GLY A 96 -35.77 -33.14 26.63
N VAL A 97 -34.98 -33.00 25.57
CA VAL A 97 -35.09 -33.81 24.34
C VAL A 97 -34.76 -35.28 24.62
N THR A 98 -35.68 -36.19 24.27
CA THR A 98 -35.44 -37.64 24.30
C THR A 98 -35.05 -38.17 22.93
N LYS A 99 -34.50 -39.39 22.87
CA LYS A 99 -34.02 -40.01 21.62
C LYS A 99 -35.11 -40.08 20.54
N GLU A 100 -36.37 -40.22 20.97
CA GLU A 100 -37.55 -40.38 20.11
C GLU A 100 -37.97 -39.07 19.43
N GLU A 101 -37.53 -37.93 19.94
CA GLU A 101 -37.85 -36.60 19.41
C GLU A 101 -36.83 -36.11 18.37
N VAL A 102 -35.69 -36.79 18.24
CA VAL A 102 -34.67 -36.45 17.24
C VAL A 102 -35.06 -36.99 15.87
N GLN A 103 -35.19 -36.07 14.91
CA GLN A 103 -35.40 -36.39 13.50
C GLN A 103 -34.04 -36.38 12.81
N PHE A 104 -33.57 -37.55 12.39
CA PHE A 104 -32.34 -37.71 11.64
C PHE A 104 -32.59 -38.50 10.37
N SER A 105 -32.20 -37.95 9.23
CA SER A 105 -32.14 -38.67 7.96
C SER A 105 -30.87 -38.28 7.21
N LEU A 106 -30.17 -39.29 6.71
CA LEU A 106 -28.93 -39.13 5.96
C LEU A 106 -29.04 -39.94 4.67
N THR A 107 -28.81 -39.29 3.53
CA THR A 107 -28.52 -39.92 2.25
C THR A 107 -27.04 -39.75 1.95
N ALA A 108 -26.57 -40.30 0.83
CA ALA A 108 -25.18 -40.15 0.43
C ALA A 108 -24.76 -38.68 0.30
N ASP A 109 -25.68 -37.81 -0.11
CA ASP A 109 -25.42 -36.42 -0.49
C ASP A 109 -26.21 -35.38 0.31
N GLN A 110 -27.15 -35.79 1.16
CA GLN A 110 -28.00 -34.89 1.93
C GLN A 110 -28.11 -35.33 3.38
N ILE A 111 -28.21 -34.32 4.24
CA ILE A 111 -28.41 -34.50 5.67
C ILE A 111 -29.61 -33.69 6.13
N MET A 112 -30.41 -34.26 7.03
CA MET A 112 -31.39 -33.54 7.82
C MET A 112 -31.32 -34.03 9.27
N LEU A 113 -31.14 -33.09 10.18
CA LEU A 113 -31.09 -33.28 11.61
C LEU A 113 -31.92 -32.17 12.28
N GLY A 114 -32.91 -32.56 13.07
CA GLY A 114 -33.79 -31.65 13.79
C GLY A 114 -34.42 -32.29 15.00
N VAL A 115 -35.22 -31.52 15.73
CA VAL A 115 -36.03 -31.99 16.87
C VAL A 115 -37.50 -31.79 16.53
N GLN A 116 -38.33 -32.78 16.83
CA GLN A 116 -39.75 -32.74 16.57
C GLN A 116 -40.38 -31.49 17.21
N GLY A 117 -41.05 -30.67 16.40
CA GLY A 117 -41.69 -29.42 16.85
C GLY A 117 -40.82 -28.17 16.77
N PHE A 118 -39.54 -28.30 16.40
CA PHE A 118 -38.62 -27.18 16.14
C PHE A 118 -38.17 -27.14 14.67
N PRO A 119 -37.65 -25.98 14.19
CA PRO A 119 -36.98 -25.91 12.89
C PRO A 119 -35.78 -26.88 12.83
N PRO A 120 -35.46 -27.43 11.63
CA PRO A 120 -34.32 -28.31 11.45
C PRO A 120 -33.02 -27.58 11.81
N LEU A 121 -32.19 -28.25 12.62
CA LEU A 121 -30.93 -27.71 13.14
C LEU A 121 -29.85 -27.73 12.06
N LEU A 122 -29.84 -28.79 11.24
CA LEU A 122 -28.95 -28.96 10.11
C LEU A 122 -29.75 -29.60 8.96
N GLU A 123 -29.82 -28.94 7.81
CA GLU A 123 -30.52 -29.46 6.64
C GLU A 123 -29.82 -28.97 5.37
N GLY A 124 -29.53 -29.89 4.44
CA GLY A 124 -29.05 -29.52 3.12
C GLY A 124 -28.14 -30.55 2.48
N GLN A 125 -27.50 -30.13 1.38
CA GLN A 125 -26.57 -30.95 0.62
C GLN A 125 -25.18 -30.96 1.28
N LEU A 126 -24.64 -32.14 1.52
CA LEU A 126 -23.27 -32.32 2.03
C LEU A 126 -22.24 -31.86 0.99
N PHE A 127 -21.06 -31.45 1.46
CA PHE A 127 -19.96 -31.05 0.58
C PHE A 127 -19.44 -32.20 -0.28
N ALA A 128 -19.37 -33.41 0.27
CA ALA A 128 -18.98 -34.62 -0.43
C ALA A 128 -19.83 -35.82 0.05
N PRO A 129 -19.82 -36.95 -0.68
CA PRO A 129 -20.64 -38.08 -0.32
C PRO A 129 -20.21 -38.74 1.01
N ALA A 130 -21.18 -39.04 1.87
CA ALA A 130 -21.00 -39.76 3.14
C ALA A 130 -21.75 -41.10 3.12
N ASP A 131 -21.24 -42.10 3.84
CA ASP A 131 -21.85 -43.43 3.93
C ASP A 131 -22.92 -43.46 5.03
N PRO A 132 -24.22 -43.59 4.69
CA PRO A 132 -25.29 -43.61 5.69
C PRO A 132 -25.28 -44.84 6.60
N GLU A 133 -24.73 -45.97 6.15
CA GLU A 133 -24.71 -47.21 6.94
C GLU A 133 -23.57 -47.19 7.97
N ALA A 134 -22.47 -46.49 7.67
CA ALA A 134 -21.33 -46.31 8.57
C ALA A 134 -21.41 -45.04 9.43
N SER A 135 -22.43 -44.20 9.24
CA SER A 135 -22.63 -42.97 10.01
C SER A 135 -23.58 -43.21 11.19
N ALA A 136 -23.29 -42.59 12.34
CA ALA A 136 -24.05 -42.78 13.56
C ALA A 136 -24.18 -41.47 14.36
N TRP A 137 -25.22 -41.35 15.18
CA TRP A 137 -25.38 -40.25 16.10
C TRP A 137 -25.68 -40.74 17.52
N ILE A 138 -25.20 -39.98 18.51
CA ILE A 138 -25.37 -40.24 19.94
C ILE A 138 -25.72 -38.94 20.67
N ILE A 139 -26.49 -39.06 21.77
CA ILE A 139 -26.72 -37.94 22.70
C ILE A 139 -25.80 -38.15 23.90
N LYS A 140 -24.95 -37.16 24.18
CA LYS A 140 -24.04 -37.16 25.33
C LYS A 140 -24.74 -36.71 26.62
N GLU A 141 -24.13 -37.04 27.76
CA GLU A 141 -24.62 -36.71 29.10
C GLU A 141 -24.74 -35.19 29.34
N ASP A 142 -24.00 -34.38 28.59
CA ASP A 142 -24.01 -32.92 28.64
C ASP A 142 -25.13 -32.28 27.77
N LYS A 143 -26.08 -33.08 27.28
CA LYS A 143 -27.17 -32.67 26.38
C LYS A 143 -26.69 -32.14 25.02
N SER A 144 -25.50 -32.54 24.57
CA SER A 144 -25.05 -32.34 23.19
C SER A 144 -25.34 -33.58 22.34
N LEU A 145 -25.71 -33.39 21.07
CA LEU A 145 -25.78 -34.47 20.09
C LEU A 145 -24.47 -34.48 19.29
N GLU A 146 -23.82 -35.64 19.27
CA GLU A 146 -22.66 -35.90 18.43
C GLU A 146 -23.09 -36.78 17.26
N LEU A 147 -22.82 -36.32 16.04
CA LEU A 147 -23.06 -37.03 14.80
C LEU A 147 -21.71 -37.32 14.14
N THR A 148 -21.44 -38.58 13.84
CA THR A 148 -20.26 -39.03 13.10
C THR A 148 -20.69 -39.44 11.69
N LEU A 149 -20.15 -38.76 10.68
CA LEU A 149 -20.37 -39.03 9.27
C LEU A 149 -19.12 -39.67 8.67
N GLN A 150 -19.26 -40.88 8.12
CA GLN A 150 -18.16 -41.56 7.42
C GLN A 150 -18.06 -41.05 5.98
N LYS A 151 -16.88 -40.63 5.52
CA LYS A 151 -16.69 -40.20 4.11
C LYS A 151 -16.66 -41.43 3.20
N CYS A 152 -17.30 -41.36 2.04
CA CYS A 152 -17.25 -42.45 1.05
C CYS A 152 -15.90 -42.56 0.33
N GLU A 153 -15.19 -41.44 0.19
CA GLU A 153 -13.87 -41.37 -0.46
C GLU A 153 -12.88 -40.70 0.49
N GLU A 154 -11.68 -41.27 0.63
CA GLU A 154 -10.53 -40.61 1.23
C GLU A 154 -10.13 -39.45 0.32
N GLY A 155 -10.64 -38.25 0.63
CA GLY A 155 -10.58 -37.08 -0.23
C GLY A 155 -10.03 -35.83 0.46
N PRO A 156 -10.01 -34.68 -0.24
CA PRO A 156 -9.62 -33.41 0.37
C PRO A 156 -10.53 -33.08 1.56
N MET A 157 -9.98 -32.36 2.54
CA MET A 157 -10.74 -31.84 3.68
C MET A 157 -11.93 -31.03 3.16
N TRP A 158 -13.11 -31.30 3.71
CA TRP A 158 -14.34 -30.59 3.37
C TRP A 158 -14.16 -29.11 3.74
N SER A 159 -14.46 -28.19 2.83
CA SER A 159 -14.39 -26.75 3.12
C SER A 159 -15.61 -26.24 3.91
N GLU A 160 -16.71 -27.00 3.85
CA GLU A 160 -17.96 -26.75 4.56
C GLU A 160 -18.66 -28.09 4.84
N LEU A 161 -19.52 -28.16 5.86
CA LEU A 161 -20.28 -29.38 6.18
C LEU A 161 -21.47 -29.54 5.22
N VAL A 162 -22.27 -28.47 5.10
CA VAL A 162 -23.44 -28.37 4.24
C VAL A 162 -23.24 -27.17 3.32
N MET A 163 -23.42 -27.39 2.02
CA MET A 163 -23.22 -26.37 0.98
C MET A 163 -24.07 -25.14 1.25
N GLY A 164 -23.42 -24.01 1.54
CA GLY A 164 -24.06 -22.72 1.78
C GLY A 164 -24.58 -22.50 3.21
N ASP A 165 -24.41 -23.45 4.14
CA ASP A 165 -24.76 -23.26 5.55
C ASP A 165 -23.60 -22.62 6.33
N LYS A 166 -23.79 -21.37 6.75
CA LYS A 166 -22.79 -20.59 7.51
C LYS A 166 -23.02 -20.62 9.03
N ARG A 167 -23.99 -21.40 9.51
CA ARG A 167 -24.35 -21.47 10.93
C ARG A 167 -23.44 -22.40 11.74
N GLY A 168 -22.56 -23.13 11.06
CA GLY A 168 -21.59 -24.05 11.66
C GLY A 168 -20.18 -23.51 11.75
N GLU A 169 -19.48 -23.81 12.84
CA GLU A 169 -18.06 -23.46 13.01
C GLU A 169 -17.16 -24.71 12.92
N TYR A 170 -16.13 -24.64 12.07
CA TYR A 170 -15.10 -25.68 11.96
C TYR A 170 -14.09 -25.54 13.09
N VAL A 171 -13.94 -26.58 13.91
CA VAL A 171 -13.02 -26.60 15.05
C VAL A 171 -11.92 -27.62 14.78
N MET A 172 -10.67 -27.15 14.67
CA MET A 172 -9.53 -28.05 14.57
C MET A 172 -9.30 -28.76 15.90
N SER A 173 -9.07 -30.08 15.88
CA SER A 173 -8.71 -30.80 17.10
C SER A 173 -7.29 -30.44 17.55
N ASP A 174 -7.01 -30.56 18.85
CA ASP A 174 -5.67 -30.28 19.41
C ASP A 174 -4.60 -31.20 18.82
N GLU A 175 -4.97 -32.46 18.51
CA GLU A 175 -4.07 -33.44 17.88
C GLU A 175 -3.76 -33.08 16.43
N GLN A 176 -4.74 -32.56 15.68
CA GLN A 176 -4.54 -32.09 14.31
C GLN A 176 -3.73 -30.80 14.28
N ALA A 177 -3.99 -29.88 15.21
CA ALA A 177 -3.19 -28.69 15.38
C ALA A 177 -1.73 -29.05 15.74
N ALA A 178 -1.53 -30.02 16.63
CA ALA A 178 -0.20 -30.52 17.00
C ALA A 178 0.50 -31.23 15.83
N LEU A 179 -0.21 -32.05 15.03
CA LEU A 179 0.36 -32.72 13.86
C LEU A 179 0.73 -31.73 12.76
N ILE A 180 -0.11 -30.72 12.51
CA ILE A 180 0.19 -29.64 11.56
C ILE A 180 1.38 -28.84 12.08
N HIS A 181 1.41 -28.52 13.36
CA HIS A 181 2.56 -27.87 13.98
C HIS A 181 3.82 -28.71 13.81
N GLU A 182 3.79 -30.01 14.09
CA GLU A 182 4.91 -30.95 13.91
C GLU A 182 5.39 -31.00 12.45
N ARG A 183 4.45 -31.08 11.49
CA ARG A 183 4.77 -31.12 10.05
C ARG A 183 5.33 -29.80 9.56
N LEU A 184 4.87 -28.69 10.13
CA LEU A 184 5.35 -27.35 9.86
C LEU A 184 6.53 -26.96 10.77
N THR A 185 6.96 -27.83 11.70
CA THR A 185 8.09 -27.54 12.61
C THR A 185 9.33 -27.22 11.80
N PHE A 186 9.61 -27.93 10.71
CA PHE A 186 10.75 -27.62 9.84
C PHE A 186 10.67 -26.24 9.15
N LEU A 187 9.46 -25.71 8.94
CA LEU A 187 9.23 -24.38 8.36
C LEU A 187 9.16 -23.27 9.43
N THR A 188 8.96 -23.65 10.70
CA THR A 188 8.77 -22.74 11.83
C THR A 188 9.91 -22.81 12.86
N SER A 189 10.84 -23.75 12.71
CA SER A 189 12.06 -23.86 13.50
C SER A 189 13.08 -22.83 13.03
N GLU A 190 13.60 -22.04 13.97
CA GLU A 190 14.70 -21.09 13.72
C GLU A 190 16.05 -21.78 13.43
N ASP A 191 16.16 -23.10 13.60
CA ASP A 191 17.36 -23.88 13.32
C ASP A 191 17.42 -24.39 11.87
N MET A 192 18.03 -23.59 11.00
CA MET A 192 18.40 -23.99 9.65
C MET A 192 19.55 -25.01 9.64
N ASN A 193 19.21 -26.25 9.29
CA ASN A 193 19.98 -27.22 8.49
C ASN A 193 21.23 -27.91 9.12
N GLY A 194 21.11 -29.21 9.41
CA GLY A 194 22.21 -30.11 9.74
C GLY A 194 22.79 -30.85 8.52
N ASN A 195 23.21 -30.14 7.46
CA ASN A 195 23.93 -30.75 6.34
C ASN A 195 25.26 -30.02 6.06
N PRO A 196 26.43 -30.65 6.30
CA PRO A 196 27.74 -29.99 6.22
C PRO A 196 28.29 -29.71 4.81
N ASP A 197 27.62 -30.10 3.72
CA ASP A 197 28.21 -30.10 2.37
C ASP A 197 27.48 -29.24 1.30
N LYS A 198 26.77 -28.18 1.70
CA LYS A 198 26.29 -27.16 0.74
C LYS A 198 26.59 -25.75 1.21
N ASP A 199 27.78 -25.27 0.88
CA ASP A 199 28.18 -23.86 0.98
C ASP A 199 27.37 -22.97 0.02
N LYS A 200 26.14 -22.67 0.41
CA LYS A 200 25.41 -21.38 0.28
C LYS A 200 23.90 -21.63 0.44
N PRO A 201 23.27 -21.20 1.55
CA PRO A 201 21.81 -21.19 1.62
C PRO A 201 21.24 -20.21 0.58
N PRO A 202 20.07 -20.51 -0.02
CA PRO A 202 19.33 -19.52 -0.78
C PRO A 202 18.72 -18.53 0.23
N CYS A 203 19.26 -17.31 0.26
CA CYS A 203 18.82 -16.15 1.03
C CYS A 203 18.81 -16.35 2.56
N ASN A 204 19.84 -15.84 3.22
CA ASN A 204 19.88 -15.73 4.68
C ASN A 204 18.97 -14.56 5.12
N SER A 205 17.98 -14.80 5.98
CA SER A 205 17.15 -13.74 6.56
C SER A 205 17.94 -12.78 7.46
N GLN A 206 19.12 -13.17 7.94
CA GLN A 206 20.05 -12.30 8.66
C GLN A 206 20.89 -11.41 7.72
N GLU A 207 20.82 -11.60 6.40
CA GLU A 207 21.36 -10.68 5.39
C GLU A 207 20.33 -9.62 4.93
N LEU A 208 19.07 -9.70 5.40
CA LEU A 208 18.09 -8.64 5.18
C LEU A 208 18.56 -7.38 5.91
N GLU A 209 18.80 -6.32 5.16
CA GLU A 209 19.12 -5.02 5.74
C GLU A 209 17.83 -4.42 6.33
N ASP A 210 17.94 -3.52 7.32
CA ASP A 210 16.79 -2.74 7.84
C ASP A 210 15.97 -2.01 6.74
N CYS A 211 16.50 -1.92 5.51
CA CYS A 211 15.91 -1.30 4.34
C CYS A 211 15.03 -2.25 3.49
N ASP A 212 15.05 -3.55 3.80
CA ASP A 212 14.30 -4.62 3.12
C ASP A 212 12.97 -4.95 3.82
N GLY A 213 12.76 -4.40 5.03
CA GLY A 213 11.48 -4.48 5.72
C GLY A 213 10.38 -3.76 4.92
N PHE A 214 9.36 -4.50 4.51
CA PHE A 214 8.14 -3.90 3.96
C PHE A 214 7.28 -3.37 5.11
N PRO A 215 6.64 -2.20 4.96
CA PRO A 215 5.66 -1.73 5.94
C PRO A 215 4.57 -2.79 6.10
N GLU A 216 4.28 -3.21 7.35
CA GLU A 216 3.20 -4.18 7.64
C GLU A 216 1.82 -3.64 7.26
N ASP A 217 1.67 -2.31 7.19
CA ASP A 217 0.43 -1.63 6.82
C ASP A 217 0.29 -1.48 5.30
N GLY A 218 -0.71 -2.14 4.72
CA GLY A 218 -1.09 -1.98 3.32
C GLY A 218 -1.59 -0.56 3.04
N SER A 219 -0.84 0.22 2.25
CA SER A 219 -1.33 1.52 1.77
C SER A 219 -2.23 1.37 0.54
N SER A 220 -3.18 2.29 0.38
CA SER A 220 -4.10 2.29 -0.76
C SER A 220 -4.17 3.67 -1.40
N LEU A 221 -4.43 3.70 -2.69
CA LEU A 221 -4.63 4.89 -3.50
C LEU A 221 -6.05 4.89 -4.02
N THR A 222 -6.84 5.84 -3.54
CA THR A 222 -8.27 5.94 -3.81
C THR A 222 -8.57 7.18 -4.63
N HIS A 223 -9.29 6.99 -5.74
CA HIS A 223 -9.91 8.06 -6.49
C HIS A 223 -11.38 8.20 -6.06
N PHE A 224 -11.77 9.40 -5.64
CA PHE A 224 -13.14 9.78 -5.30
C PHE A 224 -13.73 10.62 -6.43
N ASP A 225 -14.91 10.22 -6.90
CA ASP A 225 -15.65 10.99 -7.89
C ASP A 225 -16.19 12.30 -7.29
N GLY A 226 -16.07 13.40 -8.02
CA GLY A 226 -16.40 14.74 -7.54
C GLY A 226 -17.89 15.05 -7.46
N GLU A 227 -18.77 14.21 -8.02
CA GLU A 227 -20.22 14.40 -7.90
C GLU A 227 -20.79 13.47 -6.82
N SER A 228 -20.55 12.18 -6.97
CA SER A 228 -21.05 11.13 -6.06
C SER A 228 -20.30 11.04 -4.74
N LEU A 229 -19.06 11.53 -4.66
CA LEU A 229 -18.18 11.44 -3.50
C LEU A 229 -17.82 10.00 -3.08
N LYS A 230 -18.16 9.02 -3.92
CA LYS A 230 -17.85 7.63 -3.67
C LYS A 230 -16.47 7.29 -4.23
N PRO A 231 -15.75 6.34 -3.60
CA PRO A 231 -14.58 5.73 -4.22
C PRO A 231 -14.98 5.13 -5.58
N SER A 232 -14.37 5.60 -6.66
CA SER A 232 -14.57 5.04 -8.00
C SER A 232 -13.50 4.02 -8.37
N GLN A 233 -12.29 4.16 -7.81
CA GLN A 233 -11.18 3.24 -7.99
C GLN A 233 -10.33 3.20 -6.73
N VAL A 234 -9.97 2.00 -6.30
CA VAL A 234 -9.09 1.75 -5.15
C VAL A 234 -7.96 0.85 -5.63
N VAL A 235 -6.72 1.30 -5.49
CA VAL A 235 -5.51 0.56 -5.87
C VAL A 235 -4.71 0.25 -4.62
N ASN A 236 -4.29 -1.01 -4.45
CA ASN A 236 -3.43 -1.42 -3.36
C ASN A 236 -1.97 -1.07 -3.69
N LEU A 237 -1.28 -0.42 -2.74
CA LEU A 237 0.13 -0.03 -2.79
C LEU A 237 0.99 -0.81 -1.78
N GLY A 238 0.49 -1.89 -1.18
CA GLY A 238 1.11 -2.62 -0.07
C GLY A 238 2.54 -3.15 -0.32
N SER A 239 2.99 -3.23 -1.57
CA SER A 239 4.38 -3.57 -1.93
C SER A 239 5.15 -2.42 -2.59
N HIS A 240 4.55 -1.24 -2.72
CA HIS A 240 5.10 -0.09 -3.45
C HIS A 240 5.13 1.13 -2.55
N GLN A 241 6.25 1.31 -1.83
CA GLN A 241 6.43 2.44 -0.92
C GLN A 241 6.33 3.78 -1.65
N TYR A 242 5.56 4.72 -1.11
CA TYR A 242 5.56 6.12 -1.56
C TYR A 242 6.94 6.77 -1.37
N LEU A 243 7.48 7.37 -2.43
CA LEU A 243 8.78 8.05 -2.38
C LEU A 243 8.63 9.57 -2.37
N PHE A 244 7.95 10.15 -3.37
CA PHE A 244 7.70 11.58 -3.48
C PHE A 244 6.65 11.90 -4.55
N THR A 245 6.24 13.16 -4.59
CA THR A 245 5.32 13.72 -5.58
C THR A 245 5.98 14.86 -6.33
N VAL A 246 5.66 15.02 -7.61
CA VAL A 246 6.20 16.09 -8.46
C VAL A 246 5.14 16.64 -9.40
N ASP A 247 5.03 17.96 -9.49
CA ASP A 247 4.19 18.59 -10.51
C ASP A 247 5.02 18.80 -11.78
N VAL A 248 4.75 17.98 -12.79
CA VAL A 248 5.35 18.09 -14.13
C VAL A 248 4.59 19.13 -14.95
N ASN A 249 3.26 19.05 -14.94
CA ASN A 249 2.36 19.96 -15.63
C ASN A 249 1.33 20.54 -14.63
N PRO A 250 1.28 21.87 -14.43
CA PRO A 250 0.31 22.49 -13.52
C PRO A 250 -1.16 22.28 -13.90
N SER A 251 -1.44 21.88 -15.15
CA SER A 251 -2.80 21.61 -15.64
C SER A 251 -3.25 20.17 -15.35
N GLU A 252 -2.36 19.32 -14.86
CA GLU A 252 -2.59 17.91 -14.59
C GLU A 252 -2.38 17.63 -13.10
N MET A 253 -2.76 16.42 -12.67
CA MET A 253 -2.50 16.00 -11.30
C MET A 253 -1.00 15.79 -11.09
N PRO A 254 -0.48 16.04 -9.88
CA PRO A 254 0.92 15.77 -9.57
C PRO A 254 1.24 14.29 -9.72
N CYS A 255 2.41 13.98 -10.27
CA CYS A 255 2.87 12.61 -10.48
C CYS A 255 3.24 11.96 -9.15
N LEU A 256 2.99 10.65 -9.07
CA LEU A 256 3.25 9.82 -7.91
C LEU A 256 4.50 8.97 -8.16
N CYS A 257 5.55 9.12 -7.34
CA CYS A 257 6.73 8.28 -7.42
C CYS A 257 6.65 7.16 -6.37
N LEU A 258 6.71 5.92 -6.83
CA LEU A 258 6.62 4.72 -6.02
C LEU A 258 7.89 3.88 -6.15
N ARG A 259 8.32 3.27 -5.04
CA ARG A 259 9.39 2.27 -5.04
C ARG A 259 8.89 1.03 -5.76
N HIS A 260 9.70 0.51 -6.67
CA HIS A 260 9.47 -0.76 -7.32
C HIS A 260 10.79 -1.55 -7.25
N ASP A 261 10.91 -2.38 -6.22
CA ASP A 261 12.13 -3.12 -5.89
C ASP A 261 13.34 -2.18 -5.69
N VAL A 262 14.38 -2.31 -6.52
CA VAL A 262 15.59 -1.46 -6.50
C VAL A 262 15.37 -0.08 -7.13
N ASP A 263 14.33 0.06 -7.95
CA ASP A 263 14.07 1.26 -8.77
C ASP A 263 12.95 2.13 -8.18
N ALA A 264 12.79 3.31 -8.76
CA ALA A 264 11.65 4.18 -8.50
C ALA A 264 10.91 4.48 -9.81
N LEU A 265 9.61 4.26 -9.83
CA LEU A 265 8.76 4.51 -10.99
C LEU A 265 7.90 5.74 -10.74
N LEU A 266 7.82 6.60 -11.76
CA LEU A 266 7.01 7.80 -11.74
C LEU A 266 5.73 7.58 -12.55
N TRP A 267 4.59 7.76 -11.90
CA TRP A 267 3.26 7.52 -12.45
C TRP A 267 2.49 8.83 -12.57
N GLN A 268 1.94 9.09 -13.76
CA GLN A 268 1.05 10.21 -14.04
C GLN A 268 -0.40 9.71 -13.93
N PRO A 269 -1.21 10.27 -13.00
CA PRO A 269 -2.64 10.02 -13.00
C PRO A 269 -3.32 10.60 -14.24
N ARG A 270 -4.15 9.78 -14.90
CA ARG A 270 -4.99 10.07 -16.07
C ARG A 270 -6.46 9.77 -15.77
N PRO A 271 -7.12 10.56 -14.91
CA PRO A 271 -8.50 10.29 -14.51
C PRO A 271 -9.51 10.34 -15.67
N GLN A 272 -9.14 10.99 -16.79
CA GLN A 272 -9.95 10.97 -18.01
C GLN A 272 -9.96 9.62 -18.73
N GLN A 273 -9.09 8.68 -18.36
CA GLN A 273 -9.00 7.33 -18.91
C GLN A 273 -9.18 6.29 -17.79
N PRO A 274 -10.41 6.01 -17.30
CA PRO A 274 -10.61 5.13 -16.13
C PRO A 274 -10.02 3.73 -16.28
N GLY A 275 -10.05 3.15 -17.50
CA GLY A 275 -9.46 1.84 -17.78
C GLY A 275 -7.93 1.81 -17.85
N ASN A 276 -7.28 2.97 -17.94
CA ASN A 276 -5.82 3.12 -17.95
C ASN A 276 -5.41 4.39 -17.18
N MET A 277 -5.87 4.49 -15.93
CA MET A 277 -5.71 5.69 -15.12
C MET A 277 -4.24 5.99 -14.77
N TRP A 278 -3.35 5.01 -14.88
CA TRP A 278 -1.97 5.11 -14.41
C TRP A 278 -1.00 4.98 -15.58
N GLU A 279 -0.42 6.10 -15.98
CA GLU A 279 0.61 6.13 -17.02
C GLU A 279 1.99 6.14 -16.37
N HIS A 280 2.81 5.14 -16.65
CA HIS A 280 4.22 5.16 -16.28
C HIS A 280 5.00 6.11 -17.23
N ILE A 281 5.60 7.16 -16.68
CA ILE A 281 6.25 8.22 -17.47
C ILE A 281 7.77 8.27 -17.32
N ALA A 282 8.34 7.73 -16.23
CA ALA A 282 9.78 7.69 -16.04
C ALA A 282 10.20 6.63 -15.01
N THR A 283 11.37 6.02 -15.24
CA THR A 283 12.06 5.13 -14.30
C THR A 283 13.34 5.78 -13.82
N PHE A 284 13.55 5.78 -12.50
CA PHE A 284 14.81 6.17 -11.89
C PHE A 284 15.51 4.93 -11.34
N ASN A 285 16.45 4.41 -12.13
CA ASN A 285 17.21 3.21 -11.80
C ASN A 285 17.96 3.37 -10.47
N ALA A 286 17.95 2.31 -9.66
CA ALA A 286 18.56 2.19 -8.33
C ALA A 286 18.06 3.20 -7.27
N LEU A 287 17.09 4.07 -7.59
CA LEU A 287 16.65 5.11 -6.65
C LEU A 287 15.90 4.51 -5.47
N GLY A 288 15.18 3.41 -5.65
CA GLY A 288 14.47 2.71 -4.57
C GLY A 288 15.45 2.27 -3.48
N TYR A 289 16.55 1.62 -3.89
CA TYR A 289 17.63 1.22 -2.99
C TYR A 289 18.36 2.44 -2.38
N VAL A 290 18.73 3.43 -3.20
CA VAL A 290 19.43 4.64 -2.74
C VAL A 290 18.62 5.40 -1.70
N GLN A 291 17.32 5.58 -1.92
CA GLN A 291 16.44 6.29 -1.00
C GLN A 291 16.36 5.57 0.35
N ALA A 292 16.30 4.24 0.35
CA ALA A 292 16.19 3.44 1.55
C ALA A 292 17.46 3.59 2.42
N SER A 293 18.64 3.65 1.80
CA SER A 293 19.93 3.90 2.49
C SER A 293 20.05 5.30 3.11
N LYS A 294 19.18 6.25 2.76
CA LYS A 294 19.20 7.64 3.24
C LYS A 294 18.11 7.86 4.29
N ARG A 295 18.38 7.43 5.53
CA ARG A 295 17.45 7.56 6.67
C ARG A 295 17.13 9.01 7.03
N ASP A 296 18.11 9.91 6.92
CA ASP A 296 17.95 11.35 7.25
C ASP A 296 17.37 12.21 6.11
N LYS A 297 16.76 11.59 5.09
CA LYS A 297 16.12 12.34 4.00
C LYS A 297 14.88 13.07 4.53
N LYS A 298 14.72 14.32 4.09
CA LYS A 298 13.55 15.15 4.36
C LYS A 298 12.74 15.42 3.09
N PHE A 299 13.41 15.64 1.96
CA PHE A 299 12.75 15.91 0.69
C PHE A 299 13.33 15.04 -0.42
N ALA A 300 12.49 14.72 -1.39
CA ALA A 300 12.87 14.07 -2.64
C ALA A 300 12.08 14.70 -3.80
N THR A 301 12.72 14.86 -4.94
CA THR A 301 12.09 15.49 -6.12
C THR A 301 12.84 15.13 -7.41
N CYS A 302 12.23 15.44 -8.55
CA CYS A 302 12.85 15.36 -9.87
C CYS A 302 12.38 16.55 -10.73
N PRO A 303 13.10 16.92 -11.80
CA PRO A 303 12.68 17.96 -12.72
C PRO A 303 11.59 17.43 -13.68
N PRO A 304 10.82 18.33 -14.34
CA PRO A 304 9.80 17.94 -15.32
C PRO A 304 10.31 17.11 -16.50
N ASN A 305 11.60 17.20 -16.85
CA ASN A 305 12.21 16.41 -17.92
C ASN A 305 12.86 15.08 -17.44
N PHE A 306 12.73 14.74 -16.15
CA PHE A 306 13.21 13.50 -15.54
C PHE A 306 14.73 13.26 -15.66
N SER A 307 15.51 14.30 -15.95
CA SER A 307 16.96 14.17 -16.21
C SER A 307 17.81 13.79 -14.99
N TYR A 308 17.30 14.04 -13.78
CA TYR A 308 17.97 13.69 -12.52
C TYR A 308 16.93 13.50 -11.41
N THR A 309 17.34 12.92 -10.30
CA THR A 309 16.58 12.95 -9.05
C THR A 309 17.43 13.59 -7.97
N SER A 310 16.78 14.20 -6.99
CA SER A 310 17.48 14.80 -5.88
C SER A 310 16.84 14.45 -4.56
N LEU A 311 17.69 14.09 -3.61
CA LEU A 311 17.33 13.78 -2.22
C LEU A 311 17.98 14.83 -1.32
N CYS A 312 17.24 15.39 -0.39
CA CYS A 312 17.72 16.42 0.51
C CYS A 312 17.58 15.96 1.96
N GLU A 313 18.65 16.11 2.74
CA GLU A 313 18.61 15.86 4.18
C GLU A 313 17.91 17.00 4.92
N CYS A 314 17.76 16.87 6.24
CA CYS A 314 17.13 17.91 7.06
C CYS A 314 17.86 19.26 7.08
N LEU A 315 19.18 19.29 6.85
CA LEU A 315 20.02 20.47 7.13
C LEU A 315 20.99 20.87 6.00
N ARG A 316 21.99 20.03 5.70
CA ARG A 316 23.22 20.49 5.04
C ARG A 316 23.49 19.90 3.67
N ARG A 317 22.86 18.79 3.29
CA ARG A 317 23.24 18.07 2.06
C ARG A 317 22.05 17.87 1.15
N ALA A 318 22.30 18.11 -0.13
CA ALA A 318 21.45 17.65 -1.21
C ALA A 318 22.27 16.72 -2.11
N PHE A 319 21.72 15.55 -2.39
CA PHE A 319 22.27 14.55 -3.30
C PHE A 319 21.56 14.67 -4.63
N ILE A 320 22.31 14.65 -5.73
CA ILE A 320 21.78 14.70 -7.10
C ILE A 320 22.25 13.43 -7.81
N TYR A 321 21.29 12.65 -8.29
CA TYR A 321 21.51 11.38 -8.97
C TYR A 321 21.12 11.52 -10.44
N ARG A 322 22.02 11.13 -11.34
CA ARG A 322 21.77 11.10 -12.78
C ARG A 322 21.80 9.67 -13.29
N GLN A 323 20.89 9.39 -14.23
CA GLN A 323 20.87 8.13 -14.95
C GLN A 323 22.18 7.89 -15.71
N PRO A 324 22.53 6.62 -15.99
CA PRO A 324 23.74 6.28 -16.75
C PRO A 324 23.79 7.04 -18.08
N SER A 325 24.87 7.80 -18.28
CA SER A 325 25.15 8.47 -19.56
C SER A 325 26.38 7.83 -20.20
N PRO A 326 26.45 7.74 -21.55
CA PRO A 326 27.65 7.33 -22.25
C PRO A 326 28.87 8.13 -21.78
N VAL A 327 29.98 7.43 -21.56
CA VAL A 327 31.24 8.09 -21.20
C VAL A 327 32.08 8.22 -22.45
N GLU A 328 32.52 9.45 -22.76
CA GLU A 328 33.38 9.71 -23.93
C GLU A 328 34.75 9.02 -23.80
N THR A 329 35.19 8.77 -22.55
CA THR A 329 36.44 8.08 -22.25
C THR A 329 36.21 6.60 -21.95
N VAL A 330 37.16 5.77 -22.39
CA VAL A 330 37.16 4.33 -22.14
C VAL A 330 37.47 4.08 -20.67
N LEU A 331 36.44 3.83 -19.87
CA LEU A 331 36.59 3.41 -18.47
C LEU A 331 36.66 1.88 -18.41
N PHE A 332 37.56 1.34 -17.60
CA PHE A 332 37.63 -0.09 -17.33
C PHE A 332 37.28 -0.38 -15.87
N ASN A 333 36.44 -1.38 -15.65
CA ASN A 333 36.21 -1.91 -14.32
C ASN A 333 37.48 -2.66 -13.87
N ARG A 334 38.20 -2.12 -12.88
CA ARG A 334 39.46 -2.70 -12.37
C ARG A 334 39.34 -4.15 -11.87
N LYS A 335 38.15 -4.60 -11.45
CA LYS A 335 37.92 -5.97 -10.95
C LYS A 335 37.56 -6.97 -12.05
N GLN A 336 36.91 -6.54 -13.13
CA GLN A 336 36.40 -7.43 -14.19
C GLN A 336 37.08 -7.23 -15.55
N GLY A 337 37.93 -6.22 -15.71
CA GLY A 337 38.59 -5.89 -16.98
C GLY A 337 37.64 -5.45 -18.11
N ARG A 338 36.34 -5.33 -17.85
CA ARG A 338 35.33 -4.93 -18.84
C ARG A 338 35.30 -3.42 -19.02
N GLN A 339 35.13 -2.99 -20.27
CA GLN A 339 34.88 -1.60 -20.61
C GLN A 339 33.50 -1.16 -20.12
N VAL A 340 33.45 -0.07 -19.37
CA VAL A 340 32.25 0.55 -18.85
C VAL A 340 31.81 1.63 -19.84
N GLY A 341 30.80 1.33 -20.66
CA GLY A 341 30.28 2.25 -21.67
C GLY A 341 29.40 3.37 -21.13
N GLN A 342 28.85 3.22 -19.93
CA GLN A 342 27.96 4.19 -19.30
C GLN A 342 28.22 4.28 -17.80
N VAL A 343 28.13 5.49 -17.23
CA VAL A 343 28.30 5.72 -15.80
C VAL A 343 27.18 6.60 -15.27
N ALA A 344 26.51 6.13 -14.21
CA ALA A 344 25.61 6.94 -13.40
C ALA A 344 26.43 7.90 -12.53
N LYS A 345 25.99 9.15 -12.40
CA LYS A 345 26.71 10.17 -11.64
C LYS A 345 25.93 10.53 -10.38
N GLN A 346 26.60 10.48 -9.23
CA GLN A 346 26.13 11.06 -7.98
C GLN A 346 26.92 12.33 -7.69
N GLN A 347 26.21 13.41 -7.34
CA GLN A 347 26.80 14.65 -6.87
C GLN A 347 26.24 15.00 -5.50
N VAL A 348 27.06 15.62 -4.65
CA VAL A 348 26.66 16.05 -3.31
C VAL A 348 26.92 17.54 -3.21
N ALA A 349 25.86 18.31 -2.98
CA ALA A 349 25.95 19.73 -2.68
C ALA A 349 25.87 19.92 -1.16
N SER A 350 26.89 20.56 -0.59
CA SER A 350 26.91 20.94 0.82
C SER A 350 26.49 22.39 0.96
N LEU A 351 25.44 22.64 1.75
CA LEU A 351 24.89 23.96 2.02
C LEU A 351 25.60 24.56 3.23
N ASP A 352 26.04 25.80 3.08
CA ASP A 352 26.61 26.59 4.19
C ASP A 352 25.49 27.17 5.06
N SER A 353 24.76 26.28 5.75
CA SER A 353 23.66 26.61 6.65
C SER A 353 23.46 25.50 7.67
N ASP A 354 23.25 25.88 8.93
CA ASP A 354 22.83 25.00 10.03
C ASP A 354 21.30 25.00 10.23
N LYS A 355 20.56 25.76 9.42
CA LYS A 355 19.10 25.90 9.52
C LYS A 355 18.36 24.75 8.82
N PRO A 356 17.19 24.37 9.35
CA PRO A 356 16.36 23.34 8.73
C PRO A 356 15.89 23.77 7.34
N ILE A 357 15.92 22.81 6.43
CA ILE A 357 15.39 22.98 5.07
C ILE A 357 13.86 22.92 5.16
N LEU A 358 13.19 23.91 4.57
CA LEU A 358 11.74 24.11 4.60
C LEU A 358 11.09 23.83 3.24
N GLY A 359 11.84 23.99 2.15
CA GLY A 359 11.32 23.78 0.80
C GLY A 359 12.39 23.28 -0.14
N PHE A 360 11.95 22.49 -1.13
CA PHE A 360 12.84 21.82 -2.06
C PHE A 360 12.15 21.65 -3.40
N ARG A 361 12.73 22.19 -4.49
CA ARG A 361 12.12 22.11 -5.82
C ARG A 361 13.16 21.97 -6.91
N ALA A 362 13.02 20.94 -7.74
CA ALA A 362 13.83 20.76 -8.93
C ALA A 362 13.17 21.39 -10.17
N THR A 363 14.02 21.92 -11.03
CA THR A 363 13.71 22.30 -12.41
C THR A 363 14.78 21.70 -13.32
N ASN A 364 14.55 21.75 -14.63
CA ASN A 364 15.46 21.17 -15.63
C ASN A 364 16.90 21.70 -15.49
N GLU A 365 17.08 22.95 -15.04
CA GLU A 365 18.39 23.61 -14.98
C GLU A 365 18.84 23.97 -13.56
N ARG A 366 17.93 23.98 -12.59
CA ARG A 366 18.20 24.50 -11.24
C ARG A 366 17.50 23.69 -10.16
N LEU A 367 18.17 23.55 -9.02
CA LEU A 367 17.61 22.99 -7.80
C LEU A 367 17.52 24.10 -6.74
N TYR A 368 16.30 24.35 -6.25
CA TYR A 368 15.98 25.36 -5.27
C TYR A 368 15.84 24.73 -3.90
N ILE A 369 16.54 25.28 -2.90
CA ILE A 369 16.53 24.79 -1.52
C ILE A 369 16.27 25.97 -0.58
N LEU A 370 15.11 25.97 0.06
CA LEU A 370 14.68 27.03 0.96
C LEU A 370 14.97 26.63 2.41
N THR A 371 15.64 27.49 3.15
CA THR A 371 15.76 27.42 4.61
C THR A 371 14.96 28.54 5.26
N SER A 372 14.92 28.59 6.60
CA SER A 372 14.29 29.71 7.32
C SER A 372 14.95 31.07 7.08
N SER A 373 16.18 31.10 6.57
CA SER A 373 16.96 32.33 6.39
C SER A 373 17.32 32.64 4.93
N ASN A 374 17.57 31.60 4.12
CA ASN A 374 18.14 31.73 2.78
C ASN A 374 17.40 30.88 1.75
N LEU A 375 17.45 31.29 0.49
CA LEU A 375 17.12 30.46 -0.66
C LEU A 375 18.40 30.13 -1.43
N PHE A 376 18.80 28.87 -1.42
CA PHE A 376 19.93 28.37 -2.20
C PHE A 376 19.45 27.92 -3.58
N ILE A 377 20.25 28.24 -4.60
CA ILE A 377 19.97 27.89 -6.00
C ILE A 377 21.20 27.20 -6.56
N LEU A 378 21.08 25.90 -6.85
CA LEU A 378 22.15 25.11 -7.45
C LEU A 378 21.90 25.00 -8.94
N LYS A 379 22.85 25.43 -9.77
CA LYS A 379 22.78 25.23 -11.21
C LYS A 379 23.13 23.78 -11.54
N ILE A 380 22.25 23.13 -12.28
CA ILE A 380 22.42 21.77 -12.77
C ILE A 380 22.92 21.89 -14.22
N SER A 381 24.23 21.82 -14.42
CA SER A 381 24.83 21.82 -15.76
C SER A 381 24.54 20.50 -16.47
N PHE A 382 23.97 20.59 -17.68
CA PHE A 382 24.01 19.52 -18.67
C PHE A 382 25.42 19.48 -19.26
N LEU A 383 26.18 18.42 -18.99
CA LEU A 383 27.38 18.14 -19.77
C LEU A 383 26.94 17.59 -21.13
N MET A 384 26.66 18.47 -22.08
CA MET A 384 26.86 18.15 -23.50
C MET A 384 28.35 18.38 -23.79
N GLY A 385 29.00 17.39 -24.39
CA GLY A 385 30.45 17.25 -24.54
C GLY A 385 31.22 18.55 -24.78
N SER A 386 31.85 19.06 -23.72
CA SER A 386 32.93 20.03 -23.82
C SER A 386 34.11 19.46 -23.05
N ALA A 387 35.19 19.24 -23.79
CA ALA A 387 36.45 18.72 -23.33
C ALA A 387 37.14 19.74 -22.43
N ASP A 388 36.75 19.78 -21.15
CA ASP A 388 37.62 20.28 -20.08
C ASP A 388 37.32 19.51 -18.79
N GLY A 389 38.08 18.43 -18.63
CA GLY A 389 38.11 17.65 -17.41
C GLY A 389 38.89 18.40 -16.33
N GLY A 390 38.21 19.22 -15.54
CA GLY A 390 38.81 19.77 -14.33
C GLY A 390 38.11 21.01 -13.78
N LYS A 391 37.22 20.81 -12.80
CA LYS A 391 36.44 21.86 -12.09
C LYS A 391 35.49 22.59 -13.08
N VAL A 392 34.19 22.61 -12.85
CA VAL A 392 33.52 23.76 -12.23
C VAL A 392 32.03 23.40 -12.11
N MET A 393 31.48 23.43 -10.89
CA MET A 393 30.04 23.65 -10.70
C MET A 393 29.85 25.16 -10.59
N ASP A 394 29.39 25.81 -11.66
CA ASP A 394 29.08 27.25 -11.61
C ASP A 394 27.77 27.48 -10.88
N ILE A 395 27.83 27.92 -9.63
CA ILE A 395 26.69 28.45 -8.90
C ILE A 395 26.42 29.87 -9.42
N ILE A 396 25.38 30.03 -10.25
CA ILE A 396 25.03 31.32 -10.84
C ILE A 396 24.04 32.09 -9.95
N ALA A 397 24.45 33.29 -9.55
CA ALA A 397 23.63 34.31 -8.92
C ALA A 397 22.63 34.94 -9.90
N ALA A 398 21.34 34.99 -9.57
CA ALA A 398 20.41 35.90 -10.23
C ALA A 398 19.37 36.43 -9.23
N ALA A 399 19.20 37.75 -9.20
CA ALA A 399 18.22 38.45 -8.38
C ALA A 399 16.86 38.52 -9.09
N CYS A 400 15.81 37.98 -8.46
CA CYS A 400 14.43 38.26 -8.87
C CYS A 400 13.86 39.37 -7.99
N ALA A 401 14.02 40.61 -8.43
CA ALA A 401 13.21 41.73 -7.94
C ALA A 401 12.01 41.89 -8.87
N HIS A 402 10.90 41.15 -8.63
CA HIS A 402 9.58 41.58 -9.10
C HIS A 402 8.34 40.83 -8.56
N LEU A 403 8.37 40.33 -7.33
CA LEU A 403 7.15 39.83 -6.67
C LEU A 403 6.97 40.47 -5.29
N SER A 404 6.71 41.78 -5.29
CA SER A 404 6.27 42.50 -4.08
C SER A 404 5.11 43.45 -4.41
N LYS A 405 3.90 42.90 -4.43
CA LYS A 405 2.75 43.59 -3.86
C LYS A 405 1.99 42.59 -3.00
N GLY A 406 2.26 42.63 -1.71
CA GLY A 406 1.60 41.83 -0.67
C GLY A 406 2.58 40.96 0.10
N THR A 407 2.94 41.41 1.31
CA THR A 407 3.80 40.77 2.33
C THR A 407 5.31 40.84 2.09
N GLU A 408 5.99 41.71 2.85
CA GLU A 408 7.45 41.84 2.89
C GLU A 408 8.10 40.55 3.42
N TRP A 409 8.76 39.81 2.53
CA TRP A 409 9.70 38.76 2.91
C TRP A 409 11.07 39.39 3.17
N ASN A 410 11.47 39.48 4.44
CA ASN A 410 12.78 40.02 4.88
C ASN A 410 13.94 39.01 4.80
N GLY A 411 13.84 37.99 3.94
CA GLY A 411 14.88 36.97 3.78
C GLY A 411 16.06 37.47 2.94
N LYS A 412 17.29 37.09 3.32
CA LYS A 412 18.49 37.40 2.54
C LYS A 412 18.68 36.30 1.49
N VAL A 413 18.60 36.66 0.20
CA VAL A 413 19.03 35.76 -0.87
C VAL A 413 20.56 35.70 -0.86
N LYS A 414 21.11 34.65 -0.23
CA LYS A 414 22.54 34.38 -0.28
C LYS A 414 22.84 33.45 -1.45
N VAL A 415 23.56 33.98 -2.43
CA VAL A 415 24.19 33.18 -3.46
C VAL A 415 25.59 32.83 -2.98
N ALA A 416 25.85 31.54 -2.79
CA ALA A 416 27.16 31.05 -2.37
C ALA A 416 27.86 30.38 -3.55
N THR A 417 29.02 30.88 -3.94
CA THR A 417 29.95 30.23 -4.86
C THR A 417 30.95 29.40 -4.04
N SER A 418 31.24 28.16 -4.44
CA SER A 418 32.37 27.40 -3.91
C SER A 418 33.61 27.61 -4.76
#